data_AF-A0A359INU0-F1
#
_entry.id   AF-A0A359INU0-F1
#
_cell.length_a   1.000
_cell.length_b   1.000
_cell.length_c   1.000
_cell.angle_alpha   90.00
_cell.angle_beta   90.00
_cell.angle_gamma   90.00
#
_symmetry.space_group_name_H-M   'P 1'
#
loop_
_entity.id
_entity.type
_entity.pdbx_description
1 polymer ?
#
loop_
_entity_poly.entity_id
_entity_poly.type
_entity_poly.pdbx_seq_one_letter_code
_entity_poly.pdbx_strand_id
1 'polypeptide(L)'
;MNKLKQRKLFASMEVEILDKGLSIKEKEIGKYVEFSMPYEKITKDVAVRTKNSEGWYTVAILFIVFTLLFSIPKLVNGKIENIGKDGEFIWLTISIICFCTPTILITKFKYITNTDNKAIYFFYDKKNQEELDEFLKSVFEKRDIYLKKRYSKIDMDFSKEKNLDKIEWLRNEEVINESEYNELRNKIINFEKDNRNQTGFKI
;
A
#
# COMPACT_ATOMS: atom_id res chain seq x y z
N MET A 1 -14.81 9.66 5.44
CA MET A 1 -13.76 10.67 5.26
C MET A 1 -13.29 10.65 3.79
N ASN A 2 -13.18 11.79 3.10
CA ASN A 2 -12.92 11.79 1.64
C ASN A 2 -11.44 12.01 1.27
N LYS A 3 -10.61 12.41 2.23
CA LYS A 3 -9.22 12.78 1.98
C LYS A 3 -8.37 12.46 3.18
N LEU A 4 -7.17 11.92 2.94
CA LEU A 4 -6.17 11.62 3.95
C LEU A 4 -4.87 12.33 3.59
N LYS A 5 -4.28 13.04 4.55
CA LYS A 5 -2.97 13.69 4.40
C LYS A 5 -2.03 13.16 5.45
N GLN A 6 -0.92 12.60 5.02
CA GLN A 6 0.11 12.07 5.91
C GLN A 6 1.45 12.74 5.61
N ARG A 7 2.21 13.05 6.65
CA ARG A 7 3.56 13.60 6.53
C ARG A 7 4.47 12.90 7.52
N LYS A 8 5.64 12.45 7.05
CA LYS A 8 6.68 11.87 7.89
C LYS A 8 8.05 12.36 7.42
N LEU A 9 8.73 13.15 8.26
CA LEU A 9 10.03 13.77 7.97
C LEU A 9 10.04 14.49 6.62
N PHE A 10 10.66 13.88 5.61
CA PHE A 10 10.85 14.42 4.26
C PHE A 10 9.91 13.80 3.21
N ALA A 11 8.96 12.97 3.64
CA ALA A 11 7.96 12.37 2.79
C ALA A 11 6.57 12.86 3.18
N SER A 12 5.72 13.08 2.18
CA SER A 12 4.30 13.36 2.37
C SER A 12 3.46 12.64 1.34
N MET A 13 2.29 12.18 1.77
CA MET A 13 1.32 11.50 0.94
C MET A 13 -0.05 12.17 1.13
N GLU A 14 -0.76 12.39 0.03
CA GLU A 14 -2.14 12.85 0.02
C GLU A 14 -2.96 11.89 -0.84
N VAL A 15 -4.00 11.31 -0.26
CA VAL A 15 -4.92 10.40 -0.95
C VAL A 15 -6.32 10.95 -0.86
N GLU A 16 -6.98 11.04 -2.01
CA GLU A 16 -8.34 11.59 -2.15
C GLU A 16 -9.24 10.58 -2.84
N ILE A 17 -10.44 10.40 -2.28
CA ILE A 17 -11.46 9.51 -2.81
C ILE A 17 -12.25 10.26 -3.89
N LEU A 18 -12.21 9.75 -5.11
CA LEU A 18 -12.92 10.28 -6.28
C LEU A 18 -14.05 9.33 -6.69
N ASP A 19 -14.92 9.77 -7.60
CA ASP A 19 -16.07 8.96 -8.03
C ASP A 19 -15.71 7.64 -8.73
N LYS A 20 -14.53 7.57 -9.36
CA LYS A 20 -14.09 6.42 -10.18
C LYS A 20 -12.86 5.72 -9.61
N GLY A 21 -12.34 6.17 -8.48
CA GLY A 21 -11.11 5.64 -7.91
C GLY A 21 -10.48 6.55 -6.87
N LEU A 22 -9.17 6.43 -6.70
CA LEU A 22 -8.37 7.25 -5.80
C LEU A 22 -7.44 8.16 -6.59
N SER A 23 -7.19 9.35 -6.06
CA SER A 23 -6.09 10.22 -6.50
C SER A 23 -5.01 10.21 -5.44
N ILE A 24 -3.79 9.90 -5.84
CA ILE A 24 -2.65 9.73 -4.93
C ILE A 24 -1.55 10.70 -5.35
N LYS A 25 -1.08 11.48 -4.37
CA LYS A 25 0.02 12.43 -4.51
C LYS A 25 1.10 12.07 -3.51
N GLU A 26 2.25 11.67 -4.01
CA GLU A 26 3.43 11.32 -3.22
C GLU A 26 4.53 12.35 -3.48
N LYS A 27 5.13 12.84 -2.39
CA LYS A 27 6.26 13.75 -2.44
C LYS A 27 7.35 13.28 -1.49
N GLU A 28 8.54 13.09 -2.03
CA GLU A 28 9.77 12.77 -1.32
C GLU A 28 10.89 13.71 -1.81
N ILE A 29 12.07 13.65 -1.19
CA ILE A 29 13.21 14.46 -1.65
C ILE A 29 13.56 14.08 -3.08
N GLY A 30 13.49 15.05 -4.00
CA GLY A 30 13.82 14.87 -5.41
C GLY A 30 12.80 14.07 -6.22
N LYS A 31 11.67 13.65 -5.63
CA LYS A 31 10.65 12.83 -6.30
C LYS A 31 9.25 13.36 -6.02
N TYR A 32 8.50 13.55 -7.08
CA TYR A 32 7.07 13.86 -7.02
C TYR A 32 6.33 12.94 -7.97
N VAL A 33 5.31 12.25 -7.47
CA VAL A 33 4.49 11.33 -8.26
C VAL A 33 3.03 11.63 -7.96
N GLU A 34 2.26 11.82 -9.02
CA GLU A 34 0.81 11.93 -8.95
C GLU A 34 0.20 10.90 -9.91
N PHE A 35 -0.73 10.11 -9.41
CA PHE A 35 -1.42 9.11 -10.22
C PHE A 35 -2.82 8.84 -9.67
N SER A 36 -3.70 8.35 -10.56
CA SER A 36 -5.02 7.87 -10.18
C SER A 36 -5.08 6.35 -10.23
N MET A 37 -5.72 5.75 -9.23
CA MET A 37 -5.97 4.31 -9.18
C MET A 37 -7.48 4.05 -9.30
N PRO A 38 -7.95 3.38 -10.36
CA PRO A 38 -9.37 3.05 -10.52
C PRO A 38 -9.82 2.02 -9.49
N TYR A 39 -11.10 2.05 -9.12
CA TYR A 39 -11.67 1.12 -8.13
C TYR A 39 -11.59 -0.35 -8.53
N GLU A 40 -11.62 -0.63 -9.84
CA GLU A 40 -11.46 -1.97 -10.40
C GLU A 40 -10.11 -2.62 -10.09
N LYS A 41 -9.13 -1.83 -9.67
CA LYS A 41 -7.77 -2.29 -9.36
C LYS A 41 -7.47 -2.38 -7.86
N ILE A 42 -8.44 -2.08 -6.99
CA ILE A 42 -8.21 -1.99 -5.53
C ILE A 42 -8.79 -3.23 -4.85
N THR A 43 -7.94 -4.09 -4.28
CA THR A 43 -8.40 -5.27 -3.53
C THR A 43 -8.67 -4.93 -2.05
N LYS A 44 -9.39 -5.79 -1.32
CA LYS A 44 -9.58 -5.63 0.14
C LYS A 44 -8.40 -6.12 0.96
N ASP A 45 -7.36 -6.68 0.33
CA ASP A 45 -6.23 -7.21 1.08
C ASP A 45 -5.40 -6.06 1.63
N VAL A 46 -5.32 -6.05 2.95
CA VAL A 46 -4.59 -5.05 3.71
C VAL A 46 -3.51 -5.77 4.49
N ALA A 47 -2.28 -5.32 4.34
CA ALA A 47 -1.15 -5.86 5.06
C ALA A 47 -0.31 -4.76 5.68
N VAL A 48 0.36 -5.11 6.78
CA VAL A 48 1.25 -4.22 7.52
C VAL A 48 2.66 -4.75 7.37
N ARG A 49 3.57 -3.91 6.88
CA ARG A 49 4.99 -4.20 6.78
C ARG A 49 5.79 -3.20 7.59
N THR A 50 6.79 -3.70 8.29
CA THR A 50 7.78 -2.84 8.95
C THR A 50 8.99 -2.76 8.05
N LYS A 51 9.37 -1.54 7.64
CA LYS A 51 10.64 -1.33 6.95
C LYS A 51 11.71 -1.07 7.99
N ASN A 52 12.53 -2.09 8.22
CA ASN A 52 13.77 -1.95 8.96
C ASN A 52 14.88 -1.54 7.99
N SER A 53 15.79 -0.69 8.46
CA SER A 53 16.93 -0.24 7.69
C SER A 53 18.20 -0.93 8.21
N GLU A 54 18.23 -2.26 8.05
CA GLU A 54 19.28 -3.11 8.62
C GLU A 54 20.69 -2.72 8.16
N GLY A 55 20.83 -2.16 6.95
CA GLY A 55 22.11 -1.70 6.41
C GLY A 55 22.83 -0.64 7.27
N TRP A 56 22.09 0.14 8.08
CA TRP A 56 22.73 1.11 8.99
C TRP A 56 23.51 0.42 10.10
N TYR A 57 23.10 -0.77 10.56
CA TYR A 57 23.87 -1.53 11.55
C TYR A 57 25.19 -2.02 10.96
N THR A 58 25.20 -2.46 9.70
CA THR A 58 26.43 -2.86 9.00
C THR A 58 27.42 -1.69 8.90
N VAL A 59 26.92 -0.51 8.54
CA VAL A 59 27.73 0.72 8.46
C VAL A 59 28.26 1.12 9.84
N ALA A 60 27.42 1.05 10.89
CA ALA A 60 27.86 1.33 12.26
C ALA A 60 28.98 0.39 12.70
N ILE A 61 28.84 -0.93 12.49
CA ILE A 61 29.87 -1.93 12.82
C ILE A 61 31.19 -1.63 12.12
N LEU A 62 31.14 -1.26 10.82
CA LEU A 62 32.33 -0.90 10.06
C LEU A 62 33.08 0.30 10.68
N PHE A 63 32.36 1.33 11.15
CA PHE A 63 32.98 2.47 11.83
C PHE A 63 33.53 2.12 13.22
N ILE A 64 32.91 1.18 13.94
CA ILE A 64 33.48 0.63 15.18
C ILE A 64 34.81 -0.07 14.91
N VAL A 65 34.89 -0.88 13.84
CA VAL A 65 36.14 -1.55 13.45
C VAL A 65 37.23 -0.54 13.11
N PHE A 66 36.90 0.52 12.36
CA PHE A 66 37.85 1.60 12.10
C PHE A 66 38.33 2.28 13.39
N THR A 67 37.41 2.58 14.31
CA THR A 67 37.76 3.17 15.61
C THR A 67 38.76 2.28 16.35
N LEU A 68 38.51 0.97 16.44
CA LEU A 68 39.42 0.03 17.09
C LEU A 68 40.78 -0.06 16.39
N LEU A 69 40.81 -0.05 15.06
CA LEU A 69 42.05 -0.12 14.27
C LEU A 69 42.97 1.08 14.51
N PHE A 70 42.40 2.27 14.75
CA PHE A 70 43.18 3.47 15.09
C PHE A 70 43.51 3.58 16.58
N SER A 71 42.66 3.05 17.48
CA SER A 71 42.87 3.14 18.94
C SER A 71 43.81 2.07 19.51
N ILE A 72 43.78 0.83 19.01
CA ILE A 72 44.60 -0.28 19.53
C ILE A 72 46.12 0.02 19.41
N PRO A 73 46.65 0.50 18.27
CA PRO A 73 48.07 0.80 18.15
C PRO A 73 48.50 1.96 19.06
N LYS A 74 47.61 2.92 19.37
CA LYS A 74 47.88 4.00 20.34
C LYS A 74 48.03 3.46 21.75
N LEU A 75 47.14 2.53 22.14
CA LEU A 75 47.14 1.90 23.46
C LEU A 75 48.35 0.97 23.68
N VAL A 76 48.80 0.26 22.64
CA VAL A 76 49.88 -0.73 22.75
C VAL A 76 51.27 -0.10 22.57
N ASN A 77 51.45 0.83 21.63
CA ASN A 77 52.79 1.33 21.27
C ASN A 77 53.11 2.75 21.79
N GLY A 78 52.15 3.46 22.41
CA GLY A 78 52.37 4.73 23.11
C GLY A 78 52.88 5.91 22.25
N LYS A 79 53.21 5.70 20.98
CA LYS A 79 53.70 6.71 20.03
C LYS A 79 53.01 6.55 18.69
N ILE A 80 52.00 7.38 18.46
CA ILE A 80 51.52 7.70 17.11
C ILE A 80 51.62 9.21 16.97
N GLU A 81 52.76 9.69 16.49
CA GLU A 81 53.05 11.12 16.38
C GLU A 81 52.30 11.83 15.23
N ASN A 82 51.61 11.11 14.33
CA ASN A 82 51.10 11.74 13.09
C ASN A 82 49.65 11.43 12.72
N ILE A 83 48.86 10.75 13.57
CA ILE A 83 47.43 10.58 13.34
C ILE A 83 46.72 11.50 14.34
N GLY A 84 46.03 12.52 13.84
CA GLY A 84 45.44 13.61 14.61
C GLY A 84 44.88 13.15 15.96
N LYS A 85 45.24 13.89 17.02
CA LYS A 85 45.02 13.50 18.43
C LYS A 85 43.58 13.05 18.72
N ASP A 86 42.60 13.51 17.94
CA ASP A 86 41.17 13.28 18.17
C ASP A 86 40.44 12.49 17.06
N GLY A 87 41.18 11.87 16.11
CA GLY A 87 40.55 11.16 14.98
C GLY A 87 39.64 9.99 15.38
N GLU A 88 39.91 9.34 16.51
CA GLU A 88 39.07 8.27 17.06
C GLU A 88 37.70 8.75 17.54
N PHE A 89 37.61 9.96 18.09
CA PHE A 89 36.33 10.52 18.55
C PHE A 89 35.40 10.83 17.38
N ILE A 90 35.94 11.21 16.22
CA ILE A 90 35.16 11.46 15.00
C ILE A 90 34.50 10.15 14.53
N TRP A 91 35.26 9.06 14.43
CA TRP A 91 34.73 7.77 13.98
C TRP A 91 33.73 7.17 14.99
N LEU A 92 34.01 7.32 16.28
CA LEU A 92 33.08 6.90 17.34
C LEU A 92 31.76 7.67 17.28
N THR A 93 31.82 8.99 17.06
CA THR A 93 30.62 9.84 16.95
C THR A 93 29.78 9.45 15.74
N ILE A 94 30.42 9.23 14.58
CA ILE A 94 29.75 8.76 13.36
C ILE A 94 29.11 7.40 13.59
N SER A 95 29.80 6.47 14.26
CA SER A 95 29.26 5.15 14.60
C SER A 95 28.00 5.23 15.47
N ILE A 96 28.02 6.08 16.51
CA ILE A 96 26.86 6.27 17.40
C ILE A 96 25.67 6.83 16.60
N ILE A 97 25.91 7.82 15.75
CA ILE A 97 24.87 8.38 14.88
C ILE A 97 24.31 7.29 13.96
N CYS A 98 25.17 6.53 13.27
CA CYS A 98 24.74 5.43 12.40
C CYS A 98 23.95 4.35 13.16
N PHE A 99 24.30 4.06 14.41
CA PHE A 99 23.61 3.07 15.25
C PHE A 99 22.23 3.56 15.73
N CYS A 100 22.10 4.84 16.06
CA CYS A 100 20.83 5.44 16.49
C CYS A 100 19.90 5.81 15.31
N THR A 101 20.45 6.01 14.11
CA THR A 101 19.67 6.34 12.91
C THR A 101 18.55 5.32 12.60
N PRO A 102 18.78 4.00 12.59
CA PRO A 102 17.73 3.04 12.26
C PRO A 102 16.58 3.05 13.25
N THR A 103 16.80 3.28 14.56
CA THR A 103 15.70 3.31 15.54
C THR A 103 14.76 4.50 15.34
N ILE A 104 15.28 5.63 14.87
CA ILE A 104 14.51 6.82 14.53
C ILE A 104 13.81 6.66 13.17
N LEU A 105 14.40 5.89 12.25
CA LEU A 105 13.90 5.69 10.88
C LEU A 105 12.95 4.50 10.72
N ILE A 106 12.76 3.65 11.75
CA ILE A 106 11.78 2.55 11.68
C ILE A 106 10.43 3.14 11.29
N THR A 107 9.91 2.64 10.17
CA THR A 107 8.62 3.07 9.65
C THR A 107 7.80 1.84 9.35
N LYS A 108 6.64 1.77 10.00
CA LYS A 108 5.61 0.82 9.64
C LYS A 108 4.78 1.42 8.53
N PHE A 109 4.47 0.60 7.56
CA PHE A 109 3.62 0.93 6.44
C PHE A 109 2.45 -0.03 6.45
N LYS A 110 1.25 0.52 6.20
CA LYS A 110 0.07 -0.26 5.90
C LYS A 110 -0.19 -0.08 4.41
N TYR A 111 -0.47 -1.16 3.68
CA TYR A 111 -0.68 -1.05 2.25
C TYR A 111 -1.92 -1.80 1.80
N ILE A 112 -2.55 -1.25 0.78
CA ILE A 112 -3.61 -1.90 0.02
C ILE A 112 -2.97 -2.46 -1.25
N THR A 113 -3.21 -3.73 -1.54
CA THR A 113 -2.75 -4.36 -2.77
C THR A 113 -3.65 -4.03 -3.95
N ASN A 114 -3.03 -4.09 -5.12
CA ASN A 114 -3.67 -3.96 -6.41
C ASN A 114 -3.59 -5.31 -7.14
N THR A 115 -4.56 -5.59 -8.00
CA THR A 115 -4.57 -6.72 -8.93
C THR A 115 -3.29 -6.81 -9.79
N ASP A 116 -2.64 -5.68 -10.08
CA ASP A 116 -1.36 -5.60 -10.81
C ASP A 116 -0.11 -5.81 -9.90
N ASN A 117 -0.28 -6.33 -8.69
CA ASN A 117 0.80 -6.50 -7.69
C ASN A 117 1.51 -5.19 -7.28
N LYS A 118 0.91 -4.05 -7.62
CA LYS A 118 1.29 -2.74 -7.10
C LYS A 118 0.62 -2.52 -5.75
N ALA A 119 1.18 -1.67 -4.90
CA ALA A 119 0.59 -1.38 -3.60
C ALA A 119 0.60 0.12 -3.34
N ILE A 120 -0.46 0.61 -2.69
CA ILE A 120 -0.50 1.98 -2.16
C ILE A 120 0.01 1.91 -0.72
N TYR A 121 1.09 2.62 -0.40
CA TYR A 121 1.71 2.59 0.91
C TYR A 121 1.27 3.77 1.76
N PHE A 122 0.68 3.50 2.91
CA PHE A 122 0.29 4.48 3.91
C PHE A 122 1.26 4.43 5.08
N PHE A 123 1.60 5.58 5.65
CA PHE A 123 2.35 5.62 6.89
C PHE A 123 1.49 5.08 8.03
N TYR A 124 2.01 4.11 8.76
CA TYR A 124 1.33 3.47 9.87
C TYR A 124 2.04 3.78 11.18
N ASP A 125 1.41 4.55 12.05
CA ASP A 125 1.91 4.90 13.37
C ASP A 125 0.74 4.89 14.37
N LYS A 126 1.03 4.73 15.66
CA LYS A 126 0.00 4.67 16.70
C LYS A 126 -0.89 5.91 16.72
N LYS A 127 -0.35 7.07 16.30
CA LYS A 127 -1.08 8.35 16.27
C LYS A 127 -2.07 8.48 15.11
N ASN A 128 -1.84 7.81 13.98
CA ASN A 128 -2.66 7.95 12.78
C ASN A 128 -3.41 6.66 12.40
N GLN A 129 -3.30 5.62 13.25
CA GLN A 129 -3.89 4.31 13.00
C GLN A 129 -5.42 4.41 12.85
N GLU A 130 -6.11 5.05 13.80
CA GLU A 130 -7.58 5.16 13.76
C GLU A 130 -8.05 5.95 12.53
N GLU A 131 -7.43 7.10 12.27
CA GLU A 131 -7.72 7.95 11.10
C GLU A 131 -7.51 7.18 9.79
N LEU A 132 -6.42 6.42 9.68
CA LEU A 132 -6.13 5.60 8.51
C LEU A 132 -7.15 4.46 8.36
N ASP A 133 -7.52 3.80 9.46
CA ASP A 133 -8.48 2.69 9.42
C ASP A 133 -9.88 3.17 8.99
N GLU A 134 -10.31 4.33 9.48
CA GLU A 134 -11.55 5.00 9.04
C GLU A 134 -11.47 5.45 7.57
N PHE A 135 -10.32 5.93 7.13
CA PHE A 135 -10.08 6.26 5.72
C PHE A 135 -10.23 5.03 4.84
N LEU A 136 -9.54 3.94 5.18
CA LEU A 136 -9.56 2.68 4.42
C LEU A 136 -10.97 2.11 4.34
N LYS A 137 -11.73 2.17 5.44
CA LYS A 137 -13.15 1.80 5.44
C LYS A 137 -13.95 2.64 4.44
N SER A 138 -13.75 3.97 4.45
CA SER A 138 -14.40 4.88 3.49
C SER A 138 -14.04 4.57 2.03
N VAL A 139 -12.78 4.18 1.78
CA VAL A 139 -12.30 3.74 0.45
C VAL A 139 -13.04 2.49 -0.01
N PHE A 140 -13.10 1.46 0.83
CA PHE A 140 -13.75 0.20 0.47
C PHE A 140 -15.26 0.33 0.29
N GLU A 141 -15.93 1.12 1.13
CA GLU A 141 -17.36 1.42 0.96
C GLU A 141 -17.64 2.10 -0.38
N LYS A 142 -16.85 3.12 -0.73
CA LYS A 142 -17.03 3.82 -2.02
C LYS A 142 -16.69 2.95 -3.22
N ARG A 143 -15.65 2.13 -3.11
CA ARG A 143 -15.29 1.13 -4.10
C ARG A 143 -16.45 0.15 -4.34
N ASP A 144 -16.99 -0.43 -3.28
CA ASP A 144 -18.05 -1.43 -3.38
C ASP A 144 -19.32 -0.84 -4.00
N ILE A 145 -19.70 0.38 -3.60
CA ILE A 145 -20.82 1.12 -4.20
C ILE A 145 -20.59 1.31 -5.71
N TYR A 146 -19.42 1.76 -6.10
CA TYR A 146 -19.09 2.00 -7.51
C TYR A 146 -19.09 0.70 -8.33
N LEU A 147 -18.41 -0.34 -7.83
CA LEU A 147 -18.31 -1.63 -8.52
C LEU A 147 -19.68 -2.29 -8.65
N LYS A 148 -20.48 -2.29 -7.58
CA LYS A 148 -21.86 -2.79 -7.61
C LYS A 148 -22.69 -2.02 -8.64
N LYS A 149 -22.70 -0.68 -8.58
CA LYS A 149 -23.46 0.15 -9.53
C LYS A 149 -23.09 -0.10 -10.99
N ARG A 150 -21.82 -0.41 -11.26
CA ARG A 150 -21.29 -0.61 -12.62
C ARG A 150 -21.50 -2.04 -13.14
N TYR A 151 -21.29 -3.06 -12.30
CA TYR A 151 -21.22 -4.46 -12.74
C TYR A 151 -22.40 -5.33 -12.28
N SER A 152 -23.25 -4.87 -11.34
CA SER A 152 -24.42 -5.64 -10.89
C SER A 152 -25.64 -5.50 -11.81
N LYS A 153 -25.56 -4.64 -12.83
CA LYS A 153 -26.64 -4.46 -13.79
C LYS A 153 -26.54 -5.56 -14.86
N ILE A 154 -27.64 -6.27 -15.04
CA ILE A 154 -27.81 -7.19 -16.18
C ILE A 154 -27.95 -6.32 -17.41
N ASP A 155 -27.02 -6.49 -18.34
CA ASP A 155 -26.99 -5.72 -19.57
C ASP A 155 -27.27 -6.66 -20.74
N MET A 156 -28.33 -6.32 -21.48
CA MET A 156 -28.93 -7.15 -22.54
C MET A 156 -28.06 -7.20 -23.79
N ASP A 157 -27.14 -6.25 -23.95
CA ASP A 157 -26.18 -6.25 -25.05
C ASP A 157 -25.08 -7.30 -24.85
N PHE A 158 -24.95 -7.84 -23.63
CA PHE A 158 -24.01 -8.90 -23.30
C PHE A 158 -24.68 -10.28 -23.24
N SER A 159 -23.92 -11.30 -23.61
CA SER A 159 -24.36 -12.69 -23.46
C SER A 159 -24.59 -13.04 -21.99
N LYS A 160 -25.35 -14.12 -21.76
CA LYS A 160 -25.59 -14.66 -20.42
C LYS A 160 -24.29 -14.94 -19.69
N GLU A 161 -23.33 -15.57 -20.38
CA GLU A 161 -22.01 -15.90 -19.83
C GLU A 161 -21.29 -14.65 -19.35
N LYS A 162 -21.24 -13.58 -20.17
CA LYS A 162 -20.62 -12.32 -19.77
C LYS A 162 -21.28 -11.67 -18.56
N ASN A 163 -22.59 -11.78 -18.42
CA ASN A 163 -23.29 -11.27 -17.23
C ASN A 163 -23.00 -12.13 -15.99
N LEU A 164 -22.86 -13.46 -16.15
CA LEU A 164 -22.45 -14.37 -15.08
C LEU A 164 -21.01 -14.09 -14.63
N ASP A 165 -20.09 -13.92 -15.57
CA ASP A 165 -18.68 -13.62 -15.28
C ASP A 165 -18.54 -12.32 -14.46
N LYS A 166 -19.33 -11.28 -14.77
CA LYS A 166 -19.35 -10.03 -14.01
C LYS A 166 -19.77 -10.23 -12.56
N ILE A 167 -20.85 -10.97 -12.32
CA ILE A 167 -21.35 -11.18 -10.95
C ILE A 167 -20.46 -12.15 -10.16
N GLU A 168 -19.83 -13.11 -10.84
CA GLU A 168 -18.83 -13.98 -10.23
C GLU A 168 -17.58 -13.18 -9.83
N TRP A 169 -17.12 -12.29 -10.70
CA TRP A 169 -16.04 -11.36 -10.37
C TRP A 169 -16.39 -10.47 -9.17
N LEU A 170 -17.60 -9.90 -9.12
CA LEU A 170 -18.05 -9.11 -7.96
C LEU A 170 -18.06 -9.91 -6.65
N ARG A 171 -18.43 -11.19 -6.69
CA ARG A 171 -18.39 -12.08 -5.53
C ARG A 171 -16.95 -12.34 -5.10
N ASN A 172 -16.07 -12.63 -6.05
CA ASN A 172 -14.65 -12.93 -5.78
C ASN A 172 -13.92 -11.71 -5.20
N GLU A 173 -14.30 -10.49 -5.60
CA GLU A 173 -13.79 -9.22 -5.04
C GLU A 173 -14.48 -8.81 -3.71
N GLU A 174 -15.32 -9.69 -3.16
CA GLU A 174 -16.10 -9.49 -1.93
C GLU A 174 -16.96 -8.20 -1.96
N VAL A 175 -17.44 -7.81 -3.15
CA VAL A 175 -18.34 -6.66 -3.32
C VAL A 175 -19.78 -7.04 -3.03
N ILE A 176 -20.15 -8.29 -3.34
CA ILE A 176 -21.47 -8.87 -3.05
C ILE A 176 -21.31 -10.16 -2.24
N ASN A 177 -22.31 -10.45 -1.41
CA ASN A 177 -22.33 -11.70 -0.66
C ASN A 177 -22.96 -12.85 -1.48
N GLU A 178 -22.90 -14.08 -0.94
CA GLU A 178 -23.42 -15.27 -1.61
C GLU A 178 -24.94 -15.21 -1.86
N SER A 179 -25.71 -14.56 -0.98
CA SER A 179 -27.16 -14.37 -1.18
C SER A 179 -27.43 -13.46 -2.37
N GLU A 180 -26.77 -12.29 -2.42
CA GLU A 180 -26.89 -11.33 -3.51
C GLU A 180 -26.42 -11.93 -4.85
N TYR A 181 -25.35 -12.73 -4.82
CA TYR A 181 -24.89 -13.47 -5.98
C TYR A 181 -25.96 -14.42 -6.52
N ASN A 182 -26.56 -15.24 -5.66
CA ASN A 182 -27.59 -16.19 -6.07
C ASN A 182 -28.85 -15.50 -6.61
N GLU A 183 -29.25 -14.36 -6.02
CA GLU A 183 -30.35 -13.54 -6.54
C GLU A 183 -30.07 -13.01 -7.95
N LEU A 184 -28.88 -12.42 -8.17
CA LEU A 184 -28.49 -11.90 -9.48
C LEU A 184 -28.36 -13.01 -10.52
N ARG A 185 -27.79 -14.16 -10.14
CA ARG A 185 -27.67 -15.34 -10.98
C ARG A 185 -29.03 -15.85 -11.45
N ASN A 186 -30.00 -15.94 -10.54
CA ASN A 186 -31.36 -16.36 -10.87
C ASN A 186 -32.07 -15.38 -11.80
N LYS A 187 -31.87 -14.06 -11.60
CA LYS A 187 -32.39 -13.04 -12.52
C LYS A 187 -31.85 -13.21 -13.94
N ILE A 188 -30.54 -13.45 -14.09
CA ILE A 188 -29.92 -13.68 -15.41
C ILE A 188 -30.50 -14.94 -16.09
N ILE A 189 -30.65 -16.04 -15.34
CA ILE A 189 -31.17 -17.30 -15.89
C ILE A 189 -32.64 -17.17 -16.32
N ASN A 190 -33.47 -16.52 -15.51
CA ASN A 190 -34.89 -16.34 -15.82
C ASN A 190 -35.08 -15.40 -17.01
N PHE A 191 -34.31 -14.32 -17.07
CA PHE A 191 -34.36 -13.37 -18.17
C PHE A 191 -34.02 -14.00 -19.54
N GLU A 192 -33.06 -14.94 -19.57
CA GLU A 192 -32.74 -15.67 -20.80
C GLU A 192 -33.89 -16.60 -21.23
N LYS A 193 -34.54 -17.28 -20.28
CA LYS A 193 -35.70 -18.15 -20.58
C LYS A 193 -36.84 -17.34 -21.19
N ASP A 194 -37.13 -16.17 -20.64
CA ASP A 194 -38.21 -15.30 -21.12
C ASP A 194 -37.94 -14.79 -22.54
N ASN A 195 -36.70 -14.41 -22.87
CA ASN A 195 -36.34 -14.00 -24.24
C ASN A 195 -36.41 -15.15 -25.26
N ARG A 196 -35.94 -16.36 -24.91
CA ARG A 196 -36.03 -17.52 -25.82
C ARG A 196 -37.48 -17.86 -26.15
N ASN A 197 -38.40 -17.71 -25.20
CA ASN A 197 -39.83 -17.96 -25.39
C ASN A 197 -40.52 -16.90 -26.27
N GLN A 198 -39.98 -15.69 -26.38
CA GLN A 198 -40.53 -14.63 -27.24
C GLN A 198 -40.06 -14.73 -28.70
N THR A 199 -38.87 -15.29 -28.96
CA THR A 199 -38.34 -15.49 -30.32
C THR A 199 -38.84 -16.77 -31.02
N GLY A 200 -39.67 -17.57 -30.35
CA GLY A 200 -40.35 -18.71 -30.97
C GLY A 200 -41.39 -18.22 -31.97
N PHE A 201 -41.06 -18.21 -33.25
CA PHE A 201 -42.04 -18.06 -34.32
C PHE A 201 -43.14 -19.10 -34.11
N LYS A 202 -44.37 -18.62 -33.88
CA LYS A 202 -45.58 -19.43 -34.08
C LYS A 202 -45.63 -19.77 -35.57
N ILE A 203 -45.26 -21.00 -35.89
CA ILE A 203 -45.57 -21.65 -37.18
C ILE A 203 -46.99 -22.21 -37.07
#